data_AF-A0A9C9KVE0-F1
#
_entry.id   AF-A0A9C9KVE0-F1
#
_cell.length_a   1.000
_cell.length_b   1.000
_cell.length_c   1.000
_cell.angle_alpha   90.00
_cell.angle_beta   90.00
_cell.angle_gamma   90.00
#
_symmetry.space_group_name_H-M   'P 1'
#
loop_
_entity.id
_entity.type
_entity.pdbx_description
1 polymer ?
#
loop_
_entity_poly.entity_id
_entity_poly.type
_entity_poly.pdbx_seq_one_letter_code
_entity_poly.pdbx_strand_id
1 'polypeptide(L)'
;MMALEEQYGEHVEFIIADLDNPQSEKLTAELPVMYIPAYYFIDESGRVVEEGAGVFALEEMAARIEPLIESPVDQEVPEESKEEGLSGLENFFSVTVPGVMGQKSLLALGIIFFGGVITSISPCILS
;
A
#
# COMPACT_ATOMS: atom_id res chain seq x y z
N MET A 1 -6.35 19.07 18.34
CA MET A 1 -5.51 17.87 18.28
C MET A 1 -5.79 17.21 16.94
N MET A 2 -4.79 16.68 16.24
CA MET A 2 -5.02 16.02 14.94
C MET A 2 -5.60 14.62 15.17
N ALA A 3 -6.57 14.18 14.37
CA ALA A 3 -7.22 12.88 14.54
C ALA A 3 -6.22 11.70 14.53
N LEU A 4 -5.15 11.81 13.73
CA LEU A 4 -4.07 10.82 13.69
C LEU A 4 -3.28 10.75 15.00
N GLU A 5 -3.05 11.88 15.66
CA GLU A 5 -2.34 11.94 16.94
C GLU A 5 -3.17 11.32 18.06
N GLU A 6 -4.50 11.52 18.03
CA GLU A 6 -5.41 10.86 18.98
C GLU A 6 -5.45 9.34 18.78
N GLN A 7 -5.36 8.86 17.53
CA GLN A 7 -5.45 7.43 17.21
C GLN A 7 -4.13 6.68 17.38
N TYR A 8 -3.00 7.31 17.04
CA TYR A 8 -1.71 6.63 16.96
C TYR A 8 -0.61 7.25 17.82
N GLY A 9 -0.87 8.35 18.55
CA GLY A 9 0.16 9.09 19.29
C GLY A 9 0.88 8.30 20.39
N GLU A 10 0.35 7.16 20.82
CA GLU A 10 1.05 6.23 21.74
C GLU A 10 2.05 5.30 21.03
N HIS A 11 1.99 5.21 19.70
CA HIS A 11 2.74 4.23 18.89
C HIS A 11 3.64 4.90 17.85
N VAL A 12 3.29 6.10 17.40
CA VAL A 12 4.10 6.86 16.44
C VAL A 12 4.27 8.30 16.90
N GLU A 13 5.43 8.86 16.57
CA GLU A 13 5.73 10.27 16.81
C GLU A 13 5.48 11.07 15.53
N PHE A 14 4.68 12.13 15.64
CA PHE A 14 4.42 13.05 14.54
C PHE A 14 5.36 14.25 14.61
N ILE A 15 6.29 14.33 13.66
CA ILE A 15 7.20 15.48 13.53
C ILE A 15 6.70 16.38 12.41
N ILE A 16 6.30 17.61 12.76
CA ILE A 16 5.87 18.62 11.80
C ILE A 16 7.04 19.57 11.55
N ALA A 17 7.58 19.56 10.34
CA ALA A 17 8.63 20.47 9.91
C ALA A 17 8.02 21.69 9.20
N ASP A 18 8.18 22.86 9.81
CA ASP A 18 7.91 24.13 9.15
C ASP A 18 9.12 24.49 8.27
N LEU A 19 8.92 24.58 6.96
CA LEU A 19 10.00 24.84 6.00
C LEU A 19 10.54 26.28 6.10
N ASP A 20 9.76 27.20 6.64
CA ASP A 20 10.17 28.59 6.85
C ASP A 20 10.97 28.76 8.17
N ASN A 21 11.02 27.72 9.00
CA ASN A 21 11.81 27.72 10.23
C ASN A 21 13.28 27.35 9.92
N PRO A 22 14.27 28.21 10.26
CA PRO A 22 15.69 27.92 10.06
C PRO A 22 16.17 26.63 10.73
N GLN A 23 15.49 26.18 11.81
CA GLN A 23 15.84 24.93 12.48
C GLN A 23 15.52 23.69 11.64
N SER A 24 14.63 23.82 10.64
CA SER A 24 14.26 22.75 9.71
C SER A 24 15.21 22.63 8.52
N GLU A 25 16.14 23.58 8.32
CA GLU A 25 17.02 23.64 7.14
C GLU A 25 17.86 22.36 6.97
N LYS A 26 18.33 21.78 8.08
CA LYS A 26 19.06 20.51 8.04
C LYS A 26 18.17 19.36 7.58
N LEU A 27 16.92 19.31 8.06
CA LEU A 27 15.97 18.26 7.73
C LEU A 27 15.56 18.34 6.26
N THR A 28 15.33 19.55 5.74
CA THR A 28 14.94 19.76 4.32
C THR A 28 16.09 19.53 3.35
N ALA A 29 17.35 19.60 3.83
CA ALA A 29 18.52 19.20 3.06
C ALA A 29 18.68 17.67 2.95
N GLU A 30 18.33 16.93 4.01
CA GLU A 30 18.39 15.47 4.05
C GLU A 30 17.15 14.80 3.41
N LEU A 31 15.98 15.43 3.54
CA LEU A 31 14.70 14.99 3.00
C LEU A 31 14.14 16.08 2.05
N PRO A 32 14.55 16.07 0.76
CA PRO A 32 14.24 17.15 -0.17
C PRO A 32 12.74 17.24 -0.48
N VAL A 33 12.10 18.33 -0.05
CA VAL A 33 10.66 18.56 -0.26
C VAL A 33 10.41 19.26 -1.59
N MET A 34 9.67 18.62 -2.51
CA MET A 34 9.28 19.23 -3.79
C MET A 34 7.87 19.85 -3.79
N TYR A 35 6.98 19.38 -2.90
CA TYR A 35 5.58 19.81 -2.82
C TYR A 35 5.16 19.96 -1.36
N ILE A 36 4.16 20.81 -1.10
CA ILE A 36 3.62 21.02 0.24
C ILE A 36 2.11 20.71 0.22
N PRO A 37 1.58 19.95 1.19
CA PRO A 37 2.32 19.22 2.23
C PRO A 37 3.05 18.00 1.64
N ALA A 38 4.18 17.65 2.26
CA ALA A 38 4.93 16.42 2.02
C ALA A 38 4.98 15.59 3.31
N TYR A 39 4.94 14.28 3.14
CA TYR A 39 4.94 13.31 4.22
C TYR A 39 6.07 12.31 3.99
N TYR A 40 6.83 12.04 5.04
CA TYR A 40 7.82 10.98 5.07
C TYR A 40 7.43 10.02 6.18
N PHE A 41 7.33 8.75 5.82
CA PHE A 41 7.04 7.66 6.74
C PHE A 41 8.37 6.97 7.07
N ILE A 42 8.73 6.99 8.35
CA ILE A 42 10.04 6.57 8.84
C ILE A 42 9.84 5.38 9.79
N ASP A 43 10.58 4.29 9.54
CA ASP A 43 10.55 3.10 10.39
C ASP A 43 11.37 3.26 11.70
N GLU A 44 11.29 2.27 12.59
CA GLU A 44 12.03 2.27 13.87
C GLU A 44 13.56 2.32 13.70
N SER A 45 14.08 1.96 12.53
CA SER A 45 15.51 2.05 12.22
C SER A 45 15.94 3.46 11.76
N GLY A 46 14.98 4.39 11.64
CA GLY A 46 15.19 5.74 11.16
C GLY A 46 15.26 5.84 9.63
N ARG A 47 14.81 4.81 8.90
CA ARG A 47 14.82 4.81 7.44
C ARG A 47 13.47 5.26 6.90
N VAL A 48 13.51 6.10 5.86
CA VAL A 48 12.31 6.43 5.08
C VAL A 48 11.89 5.19 4.30
N VAL A 49 10.65 4.74 4.52
CA VAL A 49 10.06 3.58 3.85
C VAL A 49 8.99 3.97 2.83
N GLU A 50 8.38 5.14 3.01
CA GLU A 50 7.45 5.72 2.04
C GLU A 50 7.52 7.26 2.08
N GLU A 51 7.24 7.88 0.95
CA GLU A 51 7.07 9.33 0.80
C GLU A 51 5.75 9.64 0.07
N GLY A 52 5.13 10.76 0.41
CA GLY A 52 3.86 11.19 -0.19
C GLY A 52 3.76 12.71 -0.25
N ALA A 53 2.95 13.21 -1.18
CA ALA A 53 2.70 14.64 -1.34
C ALA A 53 1.23 14.93 -1.63
N GLY A 54 0.75 16.07 -1.17
CA GLY A 54 -0.64 16.50 -1.33
C GLY A 54 -1.52 16.14 -0.14
N VAL A 55 -2.83 16.27 -0.29
CA VAL A 55 -3.78 16.06 0.82
C VAL A 55 -4.25 14.60 0.81
N PHE A 56 -4.07 13.91 1.92
CA PHE A 56 -4.56 12.55 2.14
C PHE A 56 -5.80 12.54 3.05
N ALA A 57 -6.71 11.60 2.80
CA ALA A 57 -7.78 11.29 3.74
C ALA A 57 -7.22 10.59 4.99
N LEU A 58 -7.99 10.58 6.08
CA LEU A 58 -7.56 9.96 7.35
C LEU A 58 -7.25 8.46 7.15
N GLU A 59 -8.12 7.77 6.40
CA GLU A 59 -8.01 6.35 6.11
C GLU A 59 -6.76 6.05 5.25
N GLU A 60 -6.42 6.95 4.32
CA GLU A 60 -5.22 6.82 3.48
C GLU A 60 -3.94 7.02 4.28
N MET A 61 -3.95 7.90 5.29
CA MET A 61 -2.83 8.07 6.21
C MET A 61 -2.71 6.87 7.15
N ALA A 62 -3.82 6.38 7.69
CA ALA A 62 -3.87 5.19 8.53
C ALA A 62 -3.26 3.97 7.83
N ALA A 63 -3.64 3.71 6.57
CA ALA A 63 -3.14 2.59 5.79
C ALA A 63 -1.61 2.61 5.56
N ARG A 64 -0.96 3.77 5.73
CA ARG A 64 0.50 3.93 5.65
C ARG A 64 1.19 3.81 7.00
N ILE A 65 0.50 4.16 8.07
CA ILE A 65 1.01 4.12 9.45
C ILE A 65 0.93 2.70 10.02
N GLU A 66 -0.20 2.01 9.82
CA GLU A 66 -0.46 0.68 10.39
C GLU A 66 0.66 -0.35 10.12
N PRO A 67 1.21 -0.47 8.89
CA PRO A 67 2.30 -1.41 8.61
C PRO A 67 3.62 -1.09 9.34
N LEU A 68 3.77 0.12 9.88
CA LEU A 68 4.99 0.55 10.60
C LEU A 68 4.92 0.23 12.09
N ILE A 69 3.70 0.09 12.62
CA ILE A 69 3.45 -0.28 14.00
C ILE A 69 3.44 -1.81 14.13
N GLU A 70 2.87 -2.48 13.14
CA GLU A 70 2.85 -3.93 13.04
C GLU A 70 4.19 -4.45 12.51
N SER A 71 5.24 -4.40 13.33
CA SER A 71 6.47 -5.15 13.06
C SER A 71 6.12 -6.63 12.86
N PRO A 72 6.77 -7.36 11.92
CA PRO A 72 6.58 -8.79 11.74
C PRO A 72 7.23 -9.57 12.90
N VAL A 73 6.67 -9.45 14.09
CA VAL A 73 7.03 -10.20 15.29
C VAL A 73 5.79 -10.96 15.71
N ASP A 74 5.59 -12.12 15.07
CA ASP A 74 4.97 -13.34 15.58
C ASP A 74 4.58 -14.28 14.42
N GLN A 75 5.52 -14.50 13.50
CA GLN A 75 5.57 -15.77 12.80
C GLN A 75 6.92 -16.40 13.13
N GLU A 76 6.94 -17.20 14.21
CA GLU A 76 7.88 -18.32 14.30
C GLU A 76 7.60 -19.22 13.09
N VAL A 77 8.22 -18.91 11.95
CA VAL A 77 8.22 -19.77 10.77
C VAL A 77 9.23 -20.87 11.06
N PRO A 78 8.82 -22.15 11.18
CA PRO A 78 9.77 -23.25 11.20
C PRO A 78 10.53 -23.20 9.87
N GLU A 79 11.86 -23.22 9.95
CA GLU A 79 12.77 -23.40 8.83
C GLU A 79 12.36 -24.60 7.97
N GLU A 80 11.53 -24.38 6.96
CA GLU A 80 11.43 -25.30 5.83
C GLU A 80 10.94 -24.62 4.55
N SER A 81 11.88 -24.54 3.61
CA SER A 81 11.72 -24.41 2.16
C SER A 81 11.18 -23.10 1.57
N LYS A 82 12.09 -22.41 0.87
CA LYS A 82 11.81 -21.54 -0.27
C LYS A 82 10.75 -22.16 -1.20
N GLU A 83 9.67 -21.44 -1.44
CA GLU A 83 9.10 -21.24 -2.79
C GLU A 83 8.11 -20.07 -2.79
N GLU A 84 8.06 -19.41 -3.93
CA GLU A 84 7.65 -18.02 -4.13
C GLU A 84 6.13 -17.85 -4.28
N GLY A 85 5.57 -16.84 -3.62
CA GLY A 85 4.34 -16.16 -4.02
C GLY A 85 3.03 -16.94 -3.83
N LEU A 86 1.92 -16.20 -3.78
CA LEU A 86 0.51 -16.64 -3.90
C LEU A 86 -0.35 -16.77 -2.63
N SER A 87 0.19 -16.73 -1.41
CA SER A 87 -0.63 -16.84 -0.17
C SER A 87 -1.77 -15.80 -0.05
N GLY A 88 -1.51 -14.54 -0.46
CA GLY A 88 -2.51 -13.47 -0.36
C GLY A 88 -3.68 -13.59 -1.35
N LEU A 89 -3.47 -14.15 -2.53
CA LEU A 89 -4.52 -14.33 -3.53
C LEU A 89 -5.47 -15.47 -3.14
N GLU A 90 -4.95 -16.54 -2.54
CA GLU A 90 -5.76 -17.67 -2.07
C GLU A 90 -6.75 -17.28 -0.97
N ASN A 91 -6.35 -16.39 -0.05
CA ASN A 91 -7.25 -15.84 0.96
C ASN A 91 -8.33 -14.93 0.36
N PHE A 92 -8.00 -14.13 -0.66
CA PHE A 92 -9.01 -13.33 -1.36
C PHE A 92 -10.05 -14.20 -2.08
N PHE A 93 -9.62 -15.29 -2.72
CA PHE A 93 -10.53 -16.23 -3.37
C PHE A 93 -11.37 -17.03 -2.38
N SER A 94 -10.84 -17.39 -1.19
CA SER A 94 -11.59 -18.15 -0.20
C SER A 94 -12.64 -17.32 0.56
N VAL A 95 -12.34 -16.03 0.82
CA VAL A 95 -13.22 -15.15 1.58
C VAL A 95 -14.29 -14.48 0.71
N THR A 96 -13.96 -14.14 -0.54
CA THR A 96 -14.83 -13.31 -1.39
C THR A 96 -15.79 -14.13 -2.25
N VAL A 97 -15.54 -15.43 -2.45
CA VAL A 97 -16.38 -16.28 -3.31
C VAL A 97 -17.17 -17.28 -2.46
N PRO A 98 -18.44 -17.00 -2.10
CA PRO A 98 -19.26 -17.96 -1.39
C PRO A 98 -19.46 -19.18 -2.29
N GLY A 99 -19.11 -20.35 -1.75
CA GLY A 99 -18.98 -21.61 -2.46
C GLY A 99 -20.23 -22.02 -3.25
N VAL A 100 -20.28 -21.63 -4.52
CA VAL A 100 -21.09 -22.28 -5.55
C VAL A 100 -20.38 -22.06 -6.89
N MET A 101 -19.45 -22.94 -7.26
CA MET A 101 -18.97 -22.91 -8.64
C MET A 101 -18.69 -24.32 -9.15
N GLY A 102 -19.80 -25.00 -9.46
CA GLY A 102 -19.79 -26.17 -10.31
C GLY A 102 -19.03 -25.87 -11.59
N GLN A 103 -18.23 -26.86 -11.99
CA GLN A 103 -17.27 -26.96 -13.11
C GLN A 103 -17.65 -26.30 -14.45
N LYS A 104 -18.91 -25.86 -14.63
CA LYS A 104 -19.43 -25.19 -15.83
C LYS A 104 -19.24 -23.67 -15.85
N SER A 105 -19.09 -23.00 -14.71
CA SER A 105 -19.04 -21.52 -14.66
C SER A 105 -17.64 -20.93 -14.86
N LEU A 106 -16.58 -21.74 -14.74
CA LEU A 106 -15.19 -21.29 -14.97
C LEU A 106 -14.92 -21.03 -16.46
N LEU A 107 -15.61 -21.76 -17.35
CA LEU A 107 -15.59 -21.48 -18.79
C LEU A 107 -16.21 -20.13 -19.13
N ALA A 108 -17.26 -19.70 -18.43
CA ALA A 108 -17.90 -18.41 -18.67
C ALA A 108 -16.98 -17.23 -18.29
N LEU A 109 -16.26 -17.34 -17.16
CA LEU A 109 -15.32 -16.30 -16.73
C LEU A 109 -14.11 -16.21 -17.69
N GLY A 110 -13.61 -17.36 -18.16
CA GLY A 110 -12.56 -17.41 -19.18
C GLY A 110 -12.98 -16.80 -20.52
N ILE A 111 -14.22 -17.02 -20.97
CA ILE A 111 -14.75 -16.43 -22.20
C ILE A 111 -14.90 -14.90 -22.08
N ILE A 112 -15.28 -14.36 -20.91
CA ILE A 112 -15.38 -12.91 -20.71
C ILE A 112 -13.98 -12.26 -20.75
N PHE A 113 -12.98 -12.87 -20.10
CA PHE A 113 -11.61 -12.35 -20.09
C PHE A 113 -10.93 -12.44 -21.46
N PHE A 114 -11.04 -13.57 -22.16
CA PHE A 114 -10.48 -13.69 -23.51
C PHE A 114 -11.30 -12.93 -24.57
N GLY A 115 -12.62 -12.85 -24.42
CA GLY A 115 -13.49 -12.08 -25.32
C GLY A 115 -13.19 -10.57 -25.31
N GLY A 116 -12.92 -10.00 -24.13
CA GLY A 116 -12.54 -8.59 -23.99
C GLY A 116 -11.15 -8.26 -24.56
N VAL A 117 -10.21 -9.21 -24.47
CA VAL A 117 -8.86 -9.05 -25.05
C VAL A 117 -8.89 -9.11 -26.57
N ILE A 118 -9.74 -9.96 -27.17
CA ILE A 118 -9.86 -10.07 -28.63
C ILE A 118 -10.52 -8.80 -29.25
N THR A 119 -11.33 -8.04 -28.50
CA THR A 119 -11.91 -6.77 -28.99
C THR A 119 -11.02 -5.54 -28.83
N SER A 120 -9.96 -5.59 -28.02
CA SER A 120 -9.07 -4.44 -27.78
C SER A 120 -7.93 -4.34 -28.82
N ILE A 121 -7.59 -5.44 -29.48
CA ILE A 121 -6.63 -5.45 -30.59
C ILE A 121 -7.39 -5.27 -31.91
N SER A 122 -8.08 -4.14 -32.05
CA SER A 122 -8.31 -3.58 -33.37
C SER A 122 -7.03 -2.87 -33.79
N PRO A 123 -6.18 -3.42 -34.67
CA PRO A 123 -5.26 -2.57 -35.38
C PRO A 123 -6.13 -1.70 -36.30
N CYS A 124 -6.11 -0.39 -36.11
CA CYS A 124 -6.48 0.55 -37.16
C CYS A 124 -5.46 0.42 -38.31
N ILE A 125 -5.54 -0.69 -39.06
CA ILE A 125 -4.93 -0.92 -40.36
C ILE A 125 -5.96 -1.73 -41.16
N LEU A 126 -6.98 -1.06 -41.69
CA LEU A 126 -7.30 -1.09 -43.12
C LEU A 126 -8.47 -0.14 -43.45
N SER A 127 -8.16 0.74 -44.40
CA SER A 127 -9.03 1.59 -45.23
C SER A 127 -9.27 3.03 -44.80
#